data_AF-A0A2E0ULJ7-F1
#
_entry.id   AF-A0A2E0ULJ7-F1
#
_cell.length_a   1.000
_cell.length_b   1.000
_cell.length_c   1.000
_cell.angle_alpha   90.00
_cell.angle_beta   90.00
_cell.angle_gamma   90.00
#
_symmetry.space_group_name_H-M   'P 1'
#
loop_
_entity.id
_entity.type
_entity.pdbx_description
1 polymer ?
#
loop_
_entity_poly.entity_id
_entity_poly.type
_entity_poly.pdbx_seq_one_letter_code
_entity_poly.pdbx_strand_id
1 'polypeptide(L)'
;MLLRTLAIGVAVFLFWFGISRLIEPIPTPSEAANALLIWAKSTSDDVYAQAREREISQSVERVKRIADKHAREANRTERLPIGKAGKLRLGALVDSALQNEMRMLSDMPPVGGDVIHIVVVGVDSRLGDRGARADAIHLLTINPDSAVIDIASIPRGTYCDLGFPDSLRQNKITYARMRGRKAFQRHLERITGKRPIYYYIEAGFSQVMGILELLGYSDPVATLQFLRTRKAFYLGDIQRSYNQGMFVRKSILEQFPLLLGATGDVLLSAGLQFVQTNMDKQLCEGIIYALHRQGFPHHRKDAVRLRLFSDAHYDIRSILPDSNSVGIIQQWATKYHEDDVDHEQYVIARLRNIKRLAIRDSVYPTATVRRLNRLCEQHGWIQIRNRSIRTALRDSLTMLLERAYIRMEKHDEAERVARLREGEELIWKMRESGLLSKTRED
;
A
#
# COMPACT_ATOMS: atom_id res chain seq x y z
N MET A 1 -30.39 -31.41 0.27
CA MET A 1 -29.18 -31.46 1.12
C MET A 1 -28.87 -30.09 1.74
N LEU A 2 -28.79 -29.01 0.92
CA LEU A 2 -28.59 -27.62 1.37
C LEU A 2 -29.59 -27.09 2.42
N LEU A 3 -30.89 -27.37 2.29
CA LEU A 3 -31.89 -26.95 3.28
C LEU A 3 -31.73 -27.65 4.63
N ARG A 4 -31.27 -28.91 4.64
CA ARG A 4 -31.02 -29.65 5.89
C ARG A 4 -29.79 -29.13 6.60
N THR A 5 -28.72 -28.79 5.87
CA THR A 5 -27.53 -28.14 6.44
C THR A 5 -27.83 -26.74 6.96
N LEU A 6 -28.68 -25.97 6.30
CA LEU A 6 -29.11 -24.64 6.78
C LEU A 6 -29.94 -24.74 8.07
N ALA A 7 -30.89 -25.69 8.12
CA ALA A 7 -31.73 -25.91 9.29
C ALA A 7 -30.93 -26.40 10.50
N ILE A 8 -29.94 -27.28 10.28
CA ILE A 8 -29.00 -27.71 11.33
C ILE A 8 -28.15 -26.52 11.81
N GLY A 9 -27.66 -25.67 10.90
CA GLY A 9 -26.90 -24.47 11.26
C GLY A 9 -27.70 -23.48 12.12
N VAL A 10 -28.97 -23.26 11.77
CA VAL A 10 -29.88 -22.38 12.56
C VAL A 10 -30.18 -22.99 13.93
N ALA A 11 -30.42 -24.31 14.00
CA ALA A 11 -30.67 -25.00 15.27
C ALA A 11 -29.43 -24.96 16.19
N VAL A 12 -28.24 -25.17 15.64
CA VAL A 12 -26.96 -25.05 16.37
C VAL A 12 -26.74 -23.62 16.84
N PHE A 13 -27.07 -22.62 16.03
CA PHE A 13 -26.96 -21.20 16.41
C PHE A 13 -27.92 -20.84 17.55
N LEU A 14 -29.17 -21.27 17.50
CA LEU A 14 -30.16 -21.01 18.56
C LEU A 14 -29.81 -21.73 19.87
N PHE A 15 -29.29 -22.96 19.77
CA PHE A 15 -28.80 -23.72 20.92
C PHE A 15 -27.55 -23.06 21.54
N TRP A 16 -26.60 -22.64 20.70
CA TRP A 16 -25.42 -21.86 21.11
C TRP A 16 -25.81 -20.54 21.78
N PHE A 17 -26.79 -19.82 21.23
CA PHE A 17 -27.34 -18.57 21.80
C PHE A 17 -28.01 -18.78 23.17
N GLY A 18 -28.64 -19.93 23.38
CA GLY A 18 -29.19 -20.30 24.68
C GLY A 18 -28.11 -20.57 25.72
N ILE A 19 -27.05 -21.30 25.34
CA ILE A 19 -25.93 -21.64 26.22
C ILE A 19 -25.03 -20.43 26.50
N SER A 20 -24.83 -19.54 25.53
CA SER A 20 -24.00 -18.34 25.66
C SER A 20 -24.49 -17.34 26.71
N ARG A 21 -25.77 -17.43 27.10
CA ARG A 21 -26.36 -16.61 28.17
C ARG A 21 -26.16 -17.18 29.57
N LEU A 22 -25.73 -18.43 29.70
CA LEU A 22 -25.61 -19.14 30.97
C LEU A 22 -24.15 -19.35 31.42
N ILE A 23 -23.18 -19.15 30.52
CA ILE A 23 -21.76 -19.40 30.77
C ILE A 23 -20.95 -18.27 30.12
N GLU A 24 -20.29 -17.43 30.92
CA GLU A 24 -19.17 -16.61 30.42
C GLU A 24 -17.89 -17.45 30.37
N PRO A 25 -17.04 -17.31 29.33
CA PRO A 25 -17.11 -16.36 28.22
C PRO A 25 -17.44 -17.07 26.90
N ILE A 26 -18.66 -16.91 26.39
CA ILE A 26 -19.02 -17.35 25.03
C ILE A 26 -19.14 -16.11 24.13
N PRO A 27 -18.60 -16.15 22.90
CA PRO A 27 -18.53 -15.01 21.99
C PRO A 27 -19.89 -14.34 21.74
N THR A 28 -19.87 -13.01 21.62
CA THR A 28 -21.06 -12.19 21.35
C THR A 28 -21.71 -12.55 20.00
N PRO A 29 -22.99 -12.21 19.76
CA PRO A 29 -23.65 -12.48 18.46
C PRO A 29 -22.92 -11.89 17.25
N SER A 30 -22.27 -10.73 17.41
CA SER A 30 -21.43 -10.12 16.38
C SER A 30 -20.13 -10.90 16.16
N GLU A 31 -19.49 -11.38 17.23
CA GLU A 31 -18.32 -12.26 17.14
C GLU A 31 -18.65 -13.60 16.49
N ALA A 32 -19.80 -14.20 16.81
CA ALA A 32 -20.27 -15.44 16.19
C ALA A 32 -20.59 -15.26 14.70
N ALA A 33 -21.24 -14.15 14.33
CA ALA A 33 -21.50 -13.81 12.94
C ALA A 33 -20.19 -13.56 12.15
N ASN A 34 -19.23 -12.85 12.76
CA ASN A 34 -17.91 -12.64 12.17
C ASN A 34 -17.13 -13.94 12.00
N ALA A 35 -17.17 -14.83 13.00
CA ALA A 35 -16.53 -16.14 12.91
C ALA A 35 -17.14 -16.99 11.77
N LEU A 36 -18.46 -16.95 11.60
CA LEU A 36 -19.15 -17.61 10.49
C LEU A 36 -18.73 -17.04 9.12
N LEU A 37 -18.63 -15.71 8.99
CA LEU A 37 -18.17 -15.05 7.77
C LEU A 37 -16.71 -15.41 7.44
N ILE A 38 -15.83 -15.44 8.44
CA ILE A 38 -14.43 -15.86 8.27
C ILE A 38 -14.37 -17.32 7.82
N TRP A 39 -15.15 -18.21 8.43
CA TRP A 39 -15.20 -19.62 8.04
C TRP A 39 -15.73 -19.81 6.62
N ALA A 40 -16.81 -19.11 6.25
CA ALA A 40 -17.38 -19.15 4.91
C ALA A 40 -16.39 -18.63 3.86
N LYS A 41 -15.68 -17.53 4.16
CA LYS A 41 -14.62 -17.01 3.29
C LYS A 41 -13.48 -18.01 3.14
N SER A 42 -12.97 -18.56 4.26
CA SER A 42 -11.89 -19.56 4.23
C SER A 42 -12.26 -20.77 3.36
N THR A 43 -13.48 -21.29 3.54
CA THR A 43 -13.96 -22.42 2.73
C THR A 43 -14.05 -22.05 1.25
N SER A 44 -14.53 -20.84 0.94
CA SER A 44 -14.57 -20.35 -0.45
C SER A 44 -13.18 -20.17 -1.04
N ASP A 45 -12.22 -19.68 -0.26
CA ASP A 45 -10.83 -19.49 -0.67
C ASP A 45 -10.16 -20.85 -0.95
N ASP A 46 -10.45 -21.87 -0.13
CA ASP A 46 -9.93 -23.24 -0.30
C ASP A 46 -10.47 -23.88 -1.59
N VAL A 47 -11.77 -23.77 -1.85
CA VAL A 47 -12.38 -24.26 -3.09
C VAL A 47 -11.78 -23.54 -4.30
N TYR A 48 -11.57 -22.22 -4.19
CA TYR A 48 -10.95 -21.44 -5.24
C TYR A 48 -9.49 -21.86 -5.49
N ALA A 49 -8.73 -22.08 -4.42
CA ALA A 49 -7.34 -22.53 -4.49
C ALA A 49 -7.23 -23.92 -5.12
N GLN A 50 -8.16 -24.84 -4.83
CA GLN A 50 -8.24 -26.14 -5.49
C GLN A 50 -8.58 -26.00 -6.98
N ALA A 51 -9.55 -25.15 -7.33
CA ALA A 51 -9.95 -24.93 -8.72
C ALA A 51 -8.81 -24.33 -9.58
N ARG A 52 -7.95 -23.49 -8.99
CA ARG A 52 -6.81 -22.83 -9.66
C ARG A 52 -5.44 -23.38 -9.25
N GLU A 53 -5.38 -24.58 -8.68
CA GLU A 53 -4.15 -25.11 -8.08
C GLU A 53 -2.96 -25.13 -9.04
N ARG A 54 -3.19 -25.49 -10.31
CA ARG A 54 -2.15 -25.52 -11.35
C ARG A 54 -1.58 -24.13 -11.62
N GLU A 55 -2.43 -23.13 -11.80
CA GLU A 55 -2.02 -21.74 -12.06
C GLU A 55 -1.28 -21.15 -10.87
N ILE A 56 -1.82 -21.36 -9.66
CA ILE A 56 -1.20 -20.90 -8.41
C ILE A 56 0.17 -21.54 -8.24
N SER A 57 0.30 -22.85 -8.48
CA SER A 57 1.58 -23.55 -8.36
C SER A 57 2.62 -23.06 -9.37
N GLN A 58 2.20 -22.76 -10.60
CA GLN A 58 3.07 -22.15 -11.61
C GLN A 58 3.52 -20.75 -11.21
N SER A 59 2.63 -19.93 -10.65
CA SER A 59 2.94 -18.59 -10.14
C SER A 59 3.92 -18.63 -8.96
N VAL A 60 3.73 -19.56 -8.01
CA VAL A 60 4.65 -19.78 -6.89
C VAL A 60 6.03 -20.21 -7.38
N GLU A 61 6.09 -21.14 -8.32
CA GLU A 61 7.36 -21.61 -8.89
C GLU A 61 8.08 -20.50 -9.67
N ARG A 62 7.34 -19.65 -10.37
CA ARG A 62 7.90 -18.46 -11.03
C ARG A 62 8.55 -17.51 -10.02
N VAL A 63 7.92 -17.29 -8.87
CA VAL A 63 8.43 -16.43 -7.79
C VAL A 63 9.74 -16.97 -7.22
N LYS A 64 9.83 -18.29 -6.99
CA LYS A 64 11.08 -18.94 -6.55
C LYS A 64 12.20 -18.74 -7.55
N ARG A 65 11.96 -19.02 -8.85
CA ARG A 65 12.96 -18.78 -9.90
C ARG A 65 13.45 -17.33 -9.97
N ILE A 66 12.55 -16.36 -9.74
CA ILE A 66 12.91 -14.93 -9.70
C ILE A 66 13.80 -14.64 -8.49
N ALA A 67 13.45 -15.17 -7.33
CA ALA A 67 14.24 -15.02 -6.10
C ALA A 67 15.64 -15.62 -6.26
N ASP A 68 15.76 -16.84 -6.80
CA ASP A 68 17.05 -17.49 -7.09
C ASP A 68 17.91 -16.66 -8.04
N LYS A 69 17.28 -16.10 -9.08
CA LYS A 69 17.96 -15.24 -10.05
C LYS A 69 18.52 -13.99 -9.36
N HIS A 70 17.72 -13.34 -8.49
CA HIS A 70 18.15 -12.17 -7.74
C HIS A 70 19.36 -12.49 -6.85
N ALA A 71 19.33 -13.62 -6.13
CA ALA A 71 20.44 -14.04 -5.29
C ALA A 71 21.74 -14.26 -6.08
N ARG A 72 21.65 -14.92 -7.25
CA ARG A 72 22.81 -15.12 -8.15
C ARG A 72 23.39 -13.79 -8.64
N GLU A 73 22.55 -12.81 -8.98
CA GLU A 73 22.98 -11.49 -9.44
C GLU A 73 23.58 -10.64 -8.31
N ALA A 74 23.03 -10.76 -7.10
CA ALA A 74 23.56 -10.11 -5.91
C ALA A 74 25.01 -10.54 -5.64
N ASN A 75 25.29 -11.84 -5.77
CA ASN A 75 26.63 -12.41 -5.56
C ASN A 75 27.64 -12.03 -6.66
N ARG A 76 27.19 -11.86 -7.91
CA ARG A 76 28.08 -11.50 -9.04
C ARG A 76 28.72 -10.11 -8.94
N THR A 77 28.16 -9.21 -8.14
CA THR A 77 28.45 -7.77 -8.24
C THR A 77 29.29 -7.26 -7.05
N GLU A 78 29.90 -8.14 -6.23
CA GLU A 78 30.57 -7.78 -4.96
C GLU A 78 31.72 -6.76 -5.12
N ARG A 79 31.54 -5.57 -4.52
CA ARG A 79 32.54 -4.68 -3.88
C ARG A 79 31.90 -3.32 -3.57
N LEU A 80 31.19 -3.18 -2.45
CA LEU A 80 31.04 -1.89 -1.77
C LEU A 80 31.05 -2.12 -0.25
N PRO A 81 31.88 -1.40 0.52
CA PRO A 81 32.01 -1.63 1.95
C PRO A 81 30.78 -1.11 2.71
N ILE A 82 30.24 -1.96 3.57
CA ILE A 82 29.15 -1.63 4.50
C ILE A 82 29.78 -1.03 5.77
N GLY A 83 29.41 0.20 6.11
CA GLY A 83 29.87 0.90 7.32
C GLY A 83 29.35 0.24 8.60
N LYS A 84 30.20 0.15 9.63
CA LYS A 84 29.93 -0.52 10.91
C LYS A 84 28.99 0.32 11.81
N ALA A 85 27.89 -0.26 12.26
CA ALA A 85 27.00 0.32 13.26
C ALA A 85 27.49 0.04 14.69
N GLY A 86 27.70 1.08 15.48
CA GLY A 86 28.01 1.02 16.91
C GLY A 86 26.75 1.05 17.78
N LYS A 87 26.68 0.16 18.77
CA LYS A 87 25.59 0.06 19.78
C LYS A 87 25.88 0.97 20.98
N LEU A 88 24.89 1.71 21.47
CA LEU A 88 24.79 2.08 22.89
C LEU A 88 23.33 2.26 23.33
N ARG A 89 23.06 1.97 24.61
CA ARG A 89 21.73 1.81 25.24
C ARG A 89 21.22 3.11 25.87
N LEU A 90 19.90 3.31 25.93
CA LEU A 90 19.16 3.57 27.19
C LEU A 90 17.63 3.67 27.00
N GLY A 91 16.89 3.47 28.11
CA GLY A 91 15.87 4.40 28.65
C GLY A 91 14.45 4.38 28.06
N ALA A 92 13.44 4.20 28.92
CA ALA A 92 12.03 3.92 28.58
C ALA A 92 11.08 5.11 28.77
N LEU A 93 9.94 5.14 28.05
CA LEU A 93 8.58 5.16 28.64
C LEU A 93 7.43 5.11 27.59
N VAL A 94 6.55 4.10 27.79
CA VAL A 94 5.20 3.80 27.26
C VAL A 94 5.08 3.46 25.76
N ASP A 95 4.64 2.29 25.29
CA ASP A 95 4.03 1.08 25.87
C ASP A 95 5.01 -0.10 25.64
N SER A 96 5.64 -0.57 26.72
CA SER A 96 6.96 -1.20 26.62
C SER A 96 6.97 -2.53 25.87
N ALA A 97 5.87 -3.29 25.88
CA ALA A 97 5.85 -4.63 25.29
C ALA A 97 5.89 -4.60 23.76
N LEU A 98 4.99 -3.84 23.11
CA LEU A 98 4.96 -3.72 21.66
C LEU A 98 6.19 -2.98 21.14
N GLN A 99 6.64 -1.93 21.83
CA GLN A 99 7.86 -1.21 21.44
C GLN A 99 9.11 -2.08 21.56
N ASN A 100 9.26 -2.83 22.65
CA ASN A 100 10.40 -3.74 22.81
C ASN A 100 10.32 -4.88 21.80
N GLU A 101 9.13 -5.44 21.56
CA GLU A 101 8.93 -6.45 20.52
C GLU A 101 9.37 -5.89 19.16
N MET A 102 8.84 -4.75 18.76
CA MET A 102 9.19 -4.06 17.52
C MET A 102 10.68 -3.76 17.39
N ARG A 103 11.31 -3.30 18.48
CA ARG A 103 12.76 -3.05 18.53
C ARG A 103 13.56 -4.34 18.38
N MET A 104 13.18 -5.40 19.09
CA MET A 104 13.79 -6.73 18.95
C MET A 104 13.62 -7.28 17.53
N LEU A 105 12.44 -7.12 16.93
CA LEU A 105 12.17 -7.49 15.54
C LEU A 105 13.03 -6.69 14.56
N SER A 106 13.25 -5.41 14.84
CA SER A 106 14.10 -4.52 14.05
C SER A 106 15.59 -4.86 14.16
N ASP A 107 16.04 -5.32 15.33
CA ASP A 107 17.44 -5.67 15.60
C ASP A 107 17.84 -7.04 15.04
N MET A 108 16.89 -7.81 14.48
CA MET A 108 17.17 -9.09 13.84
C MET A 108 18.01 -8.95 12.58
N PRO A 109 18.84 -9.97 12.25
CA PRO A 109 19.60 -9.98 11.02
C PRO A 109 18.66 -9.86 9.81
N PRO A 110 19.14 -9.23 8.70
CA PRO A 110 18.40 -9.22 7.44
C PRO A 110 17.92 -10.61 7.04
N VAL A 111 16.77 -10.64 6.39
CA VAL A 111 16.23 -11.88 5.83
C VAL A 111 17.21 -12.39 4.78
N GLY A 112 17.77 -13.58 5.01
CA GLY A 112 18.68 -14.25 4.09
C GLY A 112 17.94 -15.13 3.08
N GLY A 113 18.70 -15.87 2.27
CA GLY A 113 18.17 -16.77 1.24
C GLY A 113 17.77 -16.06 -0.06
N ASP A 114 16.98 -16.75 -0.88
CA ASP A 114 16.48 -16.23 -2.15
C ASP A 114 15.35 -15.23 -1.89
N VAL A 115 15.63 -13.94 -2.15
CA VAL A 115 14.75 -12.83 -1.79
C VAL A 115 14.32 -11.98 -2.97
N ILE A 116 13.15 -11.37 -2.83
CA ILE A 116 12.59 -10.42 -3.79
C ILE A 116 12.57 -9.04 -3.14
N HIS A 117 13.17 -8.07 -3.81
CA HIS A 117 13.18 -6.67 -3.39
C HIS A 117 12.13 -5.87 -4.16
N ILE A 118 11.25 -5.19 -3.43
CA ILE A 118 10.20 -4.33 -3.98
C ILE A 118 10.32 -2.97 -3.29
N VAL A 119 10.48 -1.89 -4.05
CA VAL A 119 10.41 -0.54 -3.49
C VAL A 119 8.99 0.00 -3.57
N VAL A 120 8.44 0.44 -2.44
CA VAL A 120 7.17 1.15 -2.32
C VAL A 120 7.45 2.64 -2.14
N VAL A 121 6.88 3.47 -3.00
CA VAL A 121 7.17 4.90 -3.06
C VAL A 121 5.87 5.72 -3.04
N GLY A 122 5.76 6.61 -2.06
CA GLY A 122 4.81 7.70 -2.07
C GLY A 122 5.37 8.86 -2.88
N VAL A 123 4.74 9.17 -4.02
CA VAL A 123 5.16 10.29 -4.87
C VAL A 123 4.46 11.59 -4.47
N ASP A 124 5.24 12.60 -4.11
CA ASP A 124 4.75 13.96 -3.95
C ASP A 124 4.67 14.61 -5.33
N SER A 125 3.52 14.45 -5.97
CA SER A 125 3.17 15.17 -7.18
C SER A 125 1.84 15.87 -6.97
N ARG A 126 1.85 17.20 -7.09
CA ARG A 126 0.63 18.00 -7.09
C ARG A 126 -0.24 17.62 -8.30
N LEU A 127 -1.53 17.97 -8.24
CA LEU A 127 -2.50 17.62 -9.26
C LEU A 127 -2.09 18.18 -10.64
N GLY A 128 -1.73 17.28 -11.56
CA GLY A 128 -1.25 17.58 -12.91
C GLY A 128 0.26 17.84 -13.03
N ASP A 129 1.03 17.80 -11.93
CA ASP A 129 2.47 18.02 -11.94
C ASP A 129 3.24 16.82 -12.52
N ARG A 130 4.31 17.13 -13.26
CA ARG A 130 5.21 16.16 -13.91
C ARG A 130 6.43 15.84 -13.05
N GLY A 131 6.80 16.72 -12.12
CA GLY A 131 7.82 16.42 -11.14
C GLY A 131 7.29 15.45 -10.09
N ALA A 132 8.01 14.34 -9.86
CA ALA A 132 7.68 13.41 -8.78
C ALA A 132 8.90 13.26 -7.88
N ARG A 133 8.82 13.84 -6.68
CA ARG A 133 9.74 13.55 -5.59
C ARG A 133 9.29 12.28 -4.88
N ALA A 134 10.23 11.49 -4.39
CA ALA A 134 9.93 10.35 -3.54
C ALA A 134 9.88 10.83 -2.07
N ASP A 135 8.69 10.86 -1.48
CA ASP A 135 8.44 11.46 -0.17
C ASP A 135 8.21 10.43 0.94
N ALA A 136 7.68 9.27 0.58
CA ALA A 136 7.67 8.06 1.39
C ALA A 136 8.43 6.96 0.62
N ILE A 137 9.36 6.27 1.27
CA ILE A 137 10.24 5.29 0.62
C ILE A 137 10.37 4.09 1.55
N HIS A 138 9.87 2.94 1.11
CA HIS A 138 9.97 1.69 1.86
C HIS A 138 10.50 0.59 0.96
N LEU A 139 11.57 -0.09 1.36
CA LEU A 139 12.11 -1.24 0.64
C LEU A 139 11.65 -2.52 1.32
N LEU A 140 10.78 -3.27 0.66
CA LEU A 140 10.31 -4.57 1.09
C LEU A 140 11.27 -5.64 0.58
N THR A 141 11.72 -6.52 1.47
CA THR A 141 12.51 -7.70 1.16
C THR A 141 11.72 -8.92 1.58
N ILE A 142 11.31 -9.72 0.60
CA ILE A 142 10.41 -10.86 0.80
C ILE A 142 11.19 -12.13 0.55
N ASN A 143 11.22 -13.03 1.52
CA ASN A 143 11.66 -14.41 1.33
C ASN A 143 10.40 -15.30 1.20
N PRO A 144 10.15 -15.89 0.02
CA PRO A 144 8.97 -16.72 -0.22
C PRO A 144 9.02 -18.08 0.48
N ASP A 145 10.22 -18.60 0.81
CA ASP A 145 10.37 -19.89 1.47
C ASP A 145 10.21 -19.80 2.98
N SER A 146 10.81 -18.80 3.63
CA SER A 146 10.64 -18.57 5.08
C SER A 146 9.36 -17.79 5.42
N ALA A 147 8.68 -17.28 4.39
CA ALA A 147 7.56 -16.34 4.49
C ALA A 147 7.82 -15.18 5.47
N VAL A 148 8.96 -14.51 5.32
CA VAL A 148 9.30 -13.31 6.10
C VAL A 148 9.38 -12.11 5.18
N ILE A 149 8.76 -11.01 5.59
CA ILE A 149 8.85 -9.72 4.94
C ILE A 149 9.61 -8.77 5.84
N ASP A 150 10.64 -8.14 5.31
CA ASP A 150 11.40 -7.09 5.97
C ASP A 150 11.20 -5.75 5.28
N ILE A 151 10.69 -4.77 6.02
CA ILE A 151 10.43 -3.41 5.56
C ILE A 151 11.55 -2.51 6.07
N ALA A 152 12.33 -1.95 5.15
CA ALA A 152 13.27 -0.86 5.47
C ALA A 152 12.64 0.49 5.09
N SER A 153 12.21 1.26 6.08
CA SER A 153 11.75 2.64 5.90
C SER A 153 12.92 3.59 5.73
N ILE A 154 12.99 4.26 4.59
CA ILE A 154 14.10 5.15 4.22
C ILE A 154 13.59 6.59 4.27
N PRO A 155 14.03 7.40 5.25
CA PRO A 155 13.68 8.81 5.29
C PRO A 155 14.00 9.52 3.96
N ARG A 156 13.10 10.37 3.48
CA ARG A 156 13.30 11.10 2.22
C ARG A 156 14.56 11.98 2.22
N GLY A 157 15.01 12.36 3.43
CA GLY A 157 16.21 13.15 3.67
C GLY A 157 17.53 12.37 3.66
N THR A 158 17.50 11.02 3.56
CA THR A 158 18.72 10.20 3.55
C THR A 158 19.70 10.69 2.49
N TYR A 159 20.96 10.87 2.89
CA TYR A 159 21.99 11.35 2.00
C TYR A 159 22.14 10.42 0.81
N CYS A 160 22.19 11.01 -0.37
CA CYS A 160 22.40 10.31 -1.61
C CYS A 160 23.18 11.24 -2.51
N ASP A 161 24.41 10.88 -2.84
CA ASP A 161 25.21 11.67 -3.75
C ASP A 161 24.55 11.68 -5.14
N LEU A 162 24.12 12.87 -5.54
CA LEU A 162 23.56 13.17 -6.85
C LEU A 162 24.51 14.08 -7.64
N GLY A 163 25.68 14.46 -7.11
CA GLY A 163 26.58 15.40 -7.78
C GLY A 163 26.06 16.83 -7.79
N PHE A 164 25.13 17.18 -6.90
CA PHE A 164 24.82 18.59 -6.64
C PHE A 164 25.87 19.18 -5.69
N PRO A 165 26.19 20.49 -5.79
CA PRO A 165 26.97 21.17 -4.77
C PRO A 165 26.28 21.08 -3.40
N ASP A 166 27.07 20.89 -2.34
CA ASP A 166 26.54 20.73 -0.98
C ASP A 166 25.75 21.95 -0.49
N SER A 167 26.06 23.14 -1.00
CA SER A 167 25.32 24.39 -0.74
C SER A 167 23.83 24.29 -1.10
N LEU A 168 23.46 23.47 -2.09
CA LEU A 168 22.06 23.30 -2.50
C LEU A 168 21.27 22.36 -1.57
N ARG A 169 21.95 21.56 -0.72
CA ARG A 169 21.32 20.56 0.16
C ARG A 169 20.37 19.60 -0.57
N GLN A 170 20.67 19.32 -1.84
CA GLN A 170 19.87 18.50 -2.76
C GLN A 170 20.39 17.06 -2.92
N ASN A 171 21.53 16.71 -2.34
CA ASN A 171 22.05 15.34 -2.29
C ASN A 171 21.25 14.46 -1.30
N LYS A 172 19.96 14.28 -1.60
CA LYS A 172 18.99 13.51 -0.80
C LYS A 172 18.22 12.56 -1.69
N ILE A 173 17.93 11.37 -1.18
CA ILE A 173 17.29 10.28 -1.94
C ILE A 173 15.95 10.68 -2.55
N THR A 174 15.19 11.60 -1.93
CA THR A 174 13.93 12.16 -2.47
C THR A 174 14.09 12.75 -3.88
N TYR A 175 15.22 13.38 -4.17
CA TYR A 175 15.50 14.02 -5.45
C TYR A 175 16.01 13.04 -6.50
N ALA A 176 16.52 11.86 -6.09
CA ALA A 176 16.99 10.84 -7.02
C ALA A 176 15.87 10.37 -7.97
N ARG A 177 14.61 10.41 -7.51
CA ARG A 177 13.44 10.08 -8.34
C ARG A 177 13.22 11.00 -9.53
N MET A 178 13.67 12.25 -9.45
CA MET A 178 13.61 13.21 -10.57
C MET A 178 14.53 12.80 -11.73
N ARG A 179 15.53 11.95 -11.49
CA ARG A 179 16.41 11.36 -12.52
C ARG A 179 15.83 10.10 -13.18
N GLY A 180 14.58 9.75 -12.83
CA GLY A 180 13.89 8.58 -13.33
C GLY A 180 14.00 7.36 -12.41
N ARG A 181 13.09 6.39 -12.60
CA ARG A 181 12.93 5.21 -11.74
C ARG A 181 14.17 4.34 -11.66
N LYS A 182 14.78 4.03 -12.80
CA LYS A 182 16.01 3.22 -12.87
C LYS A 182 17.19 3.88 -12.14
N ALA A 183 17.29 5.21 -12.18
CA ALA A 183 18.33 5.91 -11.41
C ALA A 183 18.03 5.81 -9.92
N PHE A 184 16.78 6.07 -9.51
CA PHE A 184 16.33 5.95 -8.13
C PHE A 184 16.57 4.57 -7.53
N GLN A 185 16.19 3.49 -8.23
CA GLN A 185 16.44 2.10 -7.80
C GLN A 185 17.94 1.82 -7.60
N ARG A 186 18.80 2.25 -8.53
CA ARG A 186 20.27 2.11 -8.38
C ARG A 186 20.84 2.87 -7.20
N HIS A 187 20.30 4.06 -6.89
CA HIS A 187 20.70 4.79 -5.68
C HIS A 187 20.24 4.05 -4.41
N LEU A 188 19.04 3.47 -4.40
CA LEU A 188 18.56 2.64 -3.31
C LEU A 188 19.41 1.38 -3.10
N GLU A 189 19.79 0.69 -4.18
CA GLU A 189 20.71 -0.46 -4.13
C GLU A 189 22.04 -0.07 -3.50
N ARG A 190 22.60 1.09 -3.89
CA ARG A 190 23.86 1.58 -3.35
C ARG A 190 23.78 1.90 -1.87
N ILE A 191 22.74 2.63 -1.43
CA ILE A 191 22.65 3.03 -0.01
C ILE A 191 22.31 1.84 0.88
N THR A 192 21.38 0.97 0.45
CA THR A 192 20.89 -0.13 1.30
C THR A 192 21.76 -1.37 1.26
N GLY A 193 22.65 -1.48 0.25
CA GLY A 193 23.38 -2.72 -0.02
C GLY A 193 22.51 -3.87 -0.52
N LYS A 194 21.19 -3.65 -0.69
CA LYS A 194 20.24 -4.65 -1.16
C LYS A 194 20.07 -4.52 -2.67
N ARG A 195 20.37 -5.60 -3.40
CA ARG A 195 20.29 -5.65 -4.85
C ARG A 195 19.96 -7.08 -5.30
N PRO A 196 19.37 -7.26 -6.47
CA PRO A 196 18.82 -6.22 -7.36
C PRO A 196 17.43 -5.74 -6.91
N ILE A 197 17.11 -4.46 -7.11
CA ILE A 197 15.78 -3.88 -6.88
C ILE A 197 15.09 -3.69 -8.23
N TYR A 198 14.42 -4.76 -8.72
CA TYR A 198 13.70 -4.71 -9.99
C TYR A 198 12.29 -4.15 -9.89
N TYR A 199 11.59 -4.45 -8.81
CA TYR A 199 10.17 -4.16 -8.68
C TYR A 199 9.93 -2.84 -7.94
N TYR A 200 8.92 -2.11 -8.39
CA TYR A 200 8.48 -0.90 -7.71
C TYR A 200 6.96 -0.81 -7.66
N ILE A 201 6.46 -0.13 -6.64
CA ILE A 201 5.07 0.32 -6.52
C ILE A 201 5.13 1.81 -6.20
N GLU A 202 4.50 2.62 -7.04
CA GLU A 202 4.42 4.08 -6.89
C GLU A 202 2.95 4.48 -6.74
N ALA A 203 2.64 5.22 -5.66
CA ALA A 203 1.31 5.76 -5.39
C ALA A 203 1.42 7.24 -5.03
N GLY A 204 0.56 8.07 -5.61
CA GLY A 204 0.39 9.46 -5.21
C GLY A 204 -0.71 9.62 -4.16
N PHE A 205 -1.00 10.86 -3.78
CA PHE A 205 -1.99 11.16 -2.74
C PHE A 205 -3.38 10.60 -3.03
N SER A 206 -3.89 10.78 -4.25
CA SER A 206 -5.20 10.26 -4.65
C SER A 206 -5.26 8.73 -4.55
N GLN A 207 -4.20 8.05 -5.01
CA GLN A 207 -4.15 6.58 -4.94
C GLN A 207 -4.10 6.11 -3.50
N VAL A 208 -3.29 6.72 -2.63
CA VAL A 208 -3.24 6.31 -1.22
C VAL A 208 -4.61 6.55 -0.57
N MET A 209 -5.28 7.66 -0.85
CA MET A 209 -6.63 7.94 -0.34
C MET A 209 -7.65 6.88 -0.79
N GLY A 210 -7.64 6.49 -2.07
CA GLY A 210 -8.52 5.44 -2.57
C GLY A 210 -8.21 4.05 -1.99
N ILE A 211 -6.93 3.73 -1.75
CA ILE A 211 -6.52 2.50 -1.07
C ILE A 211 -7.04 2.50 0.38
N LEU A 212 -6.92 3.63 1.09
CA LEU A 212 -7.44 3.77 2.46
C LEU A 212 -8.97 3.61 2.50
N GLU A 213 -9.68 4.23 1.56
CA GLU A 213 -11.12 4.03 1.37
C GLU A 213 -11.48 2.57 1.10
N LEU A 214 -10.68 1.87 0.27
CA LEU A 214 -10.87 0.47 -0.08
C LEU A 214 -10.63 -0.48 1.10
N LEU A 215 -9.59 -0.21 1.89
CA LEU A 215 -9.23 -1.01 3.06
C LEU A 215 -10.15 -0.76 4.28
N GLY A 216 -11.18 0.08 4.11
CA GLY A 216 -12.22 0.29 5.11
C GLY A 216 -11.83 1.25 6.24
N TYR A 217 -10.84 2.12 6.03
CA TYR A 217 -10.55 3.17 7.02
C TYR A 217 -11.73 4.14 7.12
N SER A 218 -12.19 4.40 8.33
CA SER A 218 -13.36 5.25 8.63
C SER A 218 -13.15 6.70 8.19
N ASP A 219 -11.96 7.25 8.42
CA ASP A 219 -11.53 8.54 7.89
C ASP A 219 -10.19 8.41 7.11
N PRO A 220 -10.28 8.16 5.79
CA PRO A 220 -9.12 8.11 4.89
C PRO A 220 -8.34 9.44 4.81
N VAL A 221 -9.02 10.57 4.99
CA VAL A 221 -8.39 11.90 4.92
C VAL A 221 -7.56 12.13 6.17
N ALA A 222 -8.12 11.91 7.35
CA ALA A 222 -7.40 12.02 8.61
C ALA A 222 -6.24 11.01 8.70
N THR A 223 -6.45 9.78 8.24
CA THR A 223 -5.37 8.78 8.17
C THR A 223 -4.24 9.24 7.25
N LEU A 224 -4.57 9.81 6.09
CA LEU A 224 -3.56 10.36 5.17
C LEU A 224 -2.84 11.57 5.77
N GLN A 225 -3.54 12.45 6.48
CA GLN A 225 -2.94 13.58 7.19
C GLN A 225 -1.93 13.09 8.23
N PHE A 226 -2.30 12.11 9.07
CA PHE A 226 -1.40 11.46 10.02
C PHE A 226 -0.11 10.95 9.34
N LEU A 227 -0.24 10.26 8.20
CA LEU A 227 0.92 9.73 7.46
C LEU A 227 1.81 10.83 6.86
N ARG A 228 1.29 12.05 6.69
CA ARG A 228 2.02 13.21 6.17
C ARG A 228 2.63 14.07 7.26
N THR A 229 2.06 14.04 8.46
CA THR A 229 2.47 14.87 9.60
C THR A 229 3.95 14.67 9.88
N ARG A 230 4.67 15.80 9.96
CA ARG A 230 6.10 15.81 10.26
C ARG A 230 6.43 16.76 11.39
N LYS A 231 5.94 18.00 11.30
CA LYS A 231 6.35 19.09 12.22
C LYS A 231 5.89 18.87 13.65
N ALA A 232 4.82 18.11 13.85
CA ALA A 232 4.32 17.76 15.17
C ALA A 232 5.22 16.77 15.92
N PHE A 233 6.14 16.08 15.23
CA PHE A 233 7.04 15.11 15.85
C PHE A 233 8.41 15.72 16.15
N TYR A 234 8.94 15.44 17.33
CA TYR A 234 10.29 15.87 17.74
C TYR A 234 11.38 15.40 16.75
N LEU A 235 11.31 14.14 16.30
CA LEU A 235 12.23 13.57 15.31
C LEU A 235 11.87 13.92 13.86
N GLY A 236 10.82 14.71 13.65
CA GLY A 236 10.42 15.19 12.33
C GLY A 236 10.22 14.09 11.30
N ASP A 237 10.99 14.15 10.21
CA ASP A 237 10.87 13.25 9.05
C ASP A 237 11.19 11.79 9.38
N ILE A 238 12.07 11.58 10.35
CA ILE A 238 12.47 10.25 10.81
C ILE A 238 11.26 9.53 11.41
N GLN A 239 10.55 10.19 12.33
CA GLN A 239 9.33 9.64 12.94
C GLN A 239 8.25 9.39 11.89
N ARG A 240 8.07 10.33 10.96
CA ARG A 240 7.09 10.16 9.88
C ARG A 240 7.39 8.93 9.02
N SER A 241 8.65 8.75 8.61
CA SER A 241 9.10 7.58 7.82
C SER A 241 8.84 6.27 8.56
N TYR A 242 9.09 6.26 9.88
CA TYR A 242 8.77 5.09 10.71
C TYR A 242 7.26 4.83 10.81
N ASN A 243 6.45 5.86 11.08
CA ASN A 243 4.98 5.74 11.16
C ASN A 243 4.38 5.23 9.84
N GLN A 244 4.91 5.68 8.70
CA GLN A 244 4.52 5.16 7.39
C GLN A 244 4.88 3.67 7.23
N GLY A 245 6.08 3.26 7.66
CA GLY A 245 6.47 1.85 7.68
C GLY A 245 5.59 1.00 8.60
N MET A 246 5.17 1.57 9.72
CA MET A 246 4.24 0.94 10.66
C MET A 246 2.88 0.72 10.07
N PHE A 247 2.35 1.73 9.38
CA PHE A 247 1.13 1.60 8.61
C PHE A 247 1.25 0.46 7.60
N VAL A 248 2.30 0.43 6.77
CA VAL A 248 2.52 -0.64 5.79
C VAL A 248 2.59 -2.01 6.46
N ARG A 249 3.33 -2.15 7.57
CA ARG A 249 3.41 -3.39 8.34
C ARG A 249 2.03 -3.86 8.81
N LYS A 250 1.26 -2.97 9.44
CA LYS A 250 -0.08 -3.27 9.94
C LYS A 250 -1.00 -3.67 8.78
N SER A 251 -0.98 -2.93 7.68
CA SER A 251 -1.77 -3.24 6.48
C SER A 251 -1.42 -4.61 5.90
N ILE A 252 -0.14 -4.97 5.81
CA ILE A 252 0.26 -6.31 5.34
C ILE A 252 -0.30 -7.38 6.27
N LEU A 253 -0.11 -7.26 7.58
CA LEU A 253 -0.56 -8.28 8.53
C LEU A 253 -2.08 -8.43 8.55
N GLU A 254 -2.81 -7.32 8.59
CA GLU A 254 -4.26 -7.35 8.77
C GLU A 254 -5.05 -7.61 7.50
N GLN A 255 -4.53 -7.20 6.34
CA GLN A 255 -5.27 -7.22 5.08
C GLN A 255 -4.86 -8.41 4.20
N PHE A 256 -3.81 -9.16 4.56
CA PHE A 256 -3.37 -10.34 3.82
C PHE A 256 -4.49 -11.35 3.53
N PRO A 257 -5.39 -11.69 4.47
CA PRO A 257 -6.48 -12.63 4.19
C PRO A 257 -7.45 -12.17 3.09
N LEU A 258 -7.57 -10.86 2.86
CA LEU A 258 -8.41 -10.32 1.78
C LEU A 258 -7.81 -10.58 0.39
N LEU A 259 -6.49 -10.82 0.31
CA LEU A 259 -5.78 -11.07 -0.93
C LEU A 259 -5.87 -12.53 -1.41
N LEU A 260 -6.59 -13.37 -0.67
CA LEU A 260 -6.82 -14.77 -1.01
C LEU A 260 -8.18 -14.97 -1.70
N GLY A 261 -8.25 -16.01 -2.53
CA GLY A 261 -9.47 -16.42 -3.19
C GLY A 261 -9.93 -15.48 -4.29
N ALA A 262 -11.19 -15.63 -4.71
CA ALA A 262 -11.79 -14.82 -5.77
C ALA A 262 -11.83 -13.32 -5.42
N THR A 263 -12.05 -12.98 -4.14
CA THR A 263 -12.00 -11.59 -3.66
C THR A 263 -10.60 -11.00 -3.84
N GLY A 264 -9.56 -11.76 -3.47
CA GLY A 264 -8.17 -11.37 -3.65
C GLY A 264 -7.80 -11.12 -5.10
N ASP A 265 -8.28 -11.96 -6.01
CA ASP A 265 -8.09 -11.80 -7.45
C ASP A 265 -8.63 -10.47 -7.99
N VAL A 266 -9.83 -10.09 -7.56
CA VAL A 266 -10.45 -8.83 -7.96
C VAL A 266 -9.69 -7.64 -7.36
N LEU A 267 -9.40 -7.70 -6.06
CA LEU A 267 -8.65 -6.65 -5.36
C LEU A 267 -7.26 -6.45 -5.96
N LEU A 268 -6.58 -7.54 -6.30
CA LEU A 268 -5.25 -7.48 -6.89
C LEU A 268 -5.30 -6.89 -8.30
N SER A 269 -6.28 -7.31 -9.12
CA SER A 269 -6.45 -6.79 -10.47
C SER A 269 -6.75 -5.30 -10.46
N ALA A 270 -7.66 -4.87 -9.59
CA ALA A 270 -8.02 -3.46 -9.47
C ALA A 270 -6.88 -2.64 -8.84
N GLY A 271 -6.20 -3.18 -7.82
CA GLY A 271 -5.05 -2.55 -7.17
C GLY A 271 -3.88 -2.32 -8.13
N LEU A 272 -3.55 -3.28 -9.00
CA LEU A 272 -2.50 -3.14 -10.02
C LEU A 272 -2.83 -2.07 -11.07
N GLN A 273 -4.11 -1.83 -11.37
CA GLN A 273 -4.53 -0.74 -12.25
C GLN A 273 -4.48 0.62 -11.55
N PHE A 274 -4.56 0.62 -10.23
CA PHE A 274 -4.66 1.82 -9.40
C PHE A 274 -3.30 2.45 -9.08
N VAL A 275 -2.25 1.63 -9.01
CA VAL A 275 -0.88 2.07 -8.70
C VAL A 275 0.01 2.02 -9.92
N GLN A 276 1.11 2.78 -9.91
CA GLN A 276 2.13 2.68 -10.95
C GLN A 276 3.13 1.59 -10.55
N THR A 277 3.18 0.49 -11.31
CA THR A 277 4.07 -0.64 -11.01
C THR A 277 4.53 -1.35 -12.28
N ASN A 278 5.61 -2.11 -12.18
CA ASN A 278 6.04 -3.10 -13.17
C ASN A 278 5.78 -4.55 -12.72
N MET A 279 5.06 -4.74 -11.62
CA MET A 279 4.61 -6.05 -11.16
C MET A 279 3.36 -6.47 -11.93
N ASP A 280 3.31 -7.74 -12.35
CA ASP A 280 2.13 -8.32 -12.97
C ASP A 280 1.32 -9.14 -11.95
N LYS A 281 0.08 -9.48 -12.33
CA LYS A 281 -0.84 -10.22 -11.46
C LYS A 281 -0.27 -11.57 -11.04
N GLN A 282 0.34 -12.32 -11.95
CA GLN A 282 0.90 -13.64 -11.67
C GLN A 282 2.04 -13.58 -10.64
N LEU A 283 2.91 -12.56 -10.72
CA LEU A 283 3.98 -12.34 -9.75
C LEU A 283 3.39 -12.08 -8.36
N CYS A 284 2.41 -11.18 -8.27
CA CYS A 284 1.75 -10.86 -7.01
C CYS A 284 1.01 -12.07 -6.42
N GLU A 285 0.23 -12.80 -7.22
CA GLU A 285 -0.43 -14.05 -6.82
C GLU A 285 0.61 -15.06 -6.31
N GLY A 286 1.71 -15.25 -7.04
CA GLY A 286 2.79 -16.15 -6.64
C GLY A 286 3.39 -15.78 -5.30
N ILE A 287 3.61 -14.48 -5.02
CA ILE A 287 4.12 -14.01 -3.73
C ILE A 287 3.10 -14.31 -2.64
N ILE A 288 1.83 -13.92 -2.83
CA ILE A 288 0.76 -14.11 -1.86
C ILE A 288 0.61 -15.59 -1.51
N TYR A 289 0.51 -16.47 -2.50
CA TYR A 289 0.33 -17.90 -2.28
C TYR A 289 1.58 -18.61 -1.77
N ALA A 290 2.79 -18.16 -2.12
CA ALA A 290 4.02 -18.67 -1.53
C ALA A 290 4.05 -18.40 -0.02
N LEU A 291 3.70 -17.17 0.39
CA LEU A 291 3.59 -16.79 1.80
C LEU A 291 2.47 -17.57 2.51
N HIS A 292 1.29 -17.66 1.89
CA HIS A 292 0.13 -18.33 2.49
C HIS A 292 0.40 -19.81 2.76
N ARG A 293 1.07 -20.52 1.84
CA ARG A 293 1.44 -21.94 2.01
C ARG A 293 2.34 -22.21 3.21
N GLN A 294 3.07 -21.19 3.68
CA GLN A 294 3.92 -21.26 4.88
C GLN A 294 3.18 -20.81 6.15
N GLY A 295 1.88 -20.51 6.07
CA GLY A 295 1.06 -20.07 7.21
C GLY A 295 1.14 -18.57 7.51
N PHE A 296 1.64 -17.75 6.58
CA PHE A 296 1.63 -16.29 6.74
C PHE A 296 0.19 -15.74 6.91
N PRO A 297 -0.05 -14.73 7.76
CA PRO A 297 0.94 -13.99 8.58
C PRO A 297 1.20 -14.56 9.98
N HIS A 298 0.50 -15.62 10.40
CA HIS A 298 0.47 -16.05 11.81
C HIS A 298 1.48 -17.15 12.17
N HIS A 299 2.20 -17.71 11.19
CA HIS A 299 3.18 -18.77 11.40
C HIS A 299 4.33 -18.38 12.33
N ARG A 300 4.60 -17.08 12.49
CA ARG A 300 5.65 -16.55 13.37
C ARG A 300 5.35 -15.11 13.77
N LYS A 301 5.79 -14.71 14.97
CA LYS A 301 5.60 -13.34 15.48
C LYS A 301 6.32 -12.28 14.64
N ASP A 302 7.42 -12.66 14.01
CA ASP A 302 8.27 -11.79 13.20
C ASP A 302 8.05 -11.96 11.68
N ALA A 303 6.85 -12.37 11.27
CA ALA A 303 6.48 -12.57 9.88
C ALA A 303 6.67 -11.29 9.05
N VAL A 304 6.42 -10.13 9.66
CA VAL A 304 6.70 -8.81 9.09
C VAL A 304 7.55 -8.00 10.05
N ARG A 305 8.78 -7.69 9.64
CA ARG A 305 9.76 -6.89 10.37
C ARG A 305 9.77 -5.47 9.81
N LEU A 306 9.95 -4.47 10.67
CA LEU A 306 10.11 -3.08 10.29
C LEU A 306 11.42 -2.54 10.84
N ARG A 307 12.19 -1.87 9.98
CA ARG A 307 13.47 -1.24 10.31
C ARG A 307 13.50 0.17 9.76
N LEU A 308 14.03 1.10 10.54
CA LEU A 308 14.37 2.43 10.02
C LEU A 308 15.77 2.37 9.41
N PHE A 309 15.91 2.79 8.15
CA PHE A 309 17.19 2.92 7.50
C PHE A 309 17.87 4.24 7.91
N SER A 310 18.69 4.16 8.95
CA SER A 310 19.45 5.27 9.51
C SER A 310 20.74 4.77 10.16
N ASP A 311 21.84 5.50 9.99
CA ASP A 311 23.10 5.25 10.69
C ASP A 311 23.03 5.65 12.17
N ALA A 312 22.10 6.56 12.51
CA ALA A 312 21.83 6.99 13.87
C ALA A 312 20.70 6.18 14.50
N HIS A 313 20.88 5.81 15.77
CA HIS A 313 19.82 5.24 16.60
C HIS A 313 18.96 6.39 17.14
N TYR A 314 17.65 6.33 16.88
CA TYR A 314 16.70 7.33 17.36
C TYR A 314 15.76 6.71 18.38
N ASP A 315 15.32 7.51 19.36
CA ASP A 315 14.23 7.13 20.26
C ASP A 315 12.89 7.36 19.56
N ILE A 316 12.48 6.37 18.77
CA ILE A 316 11.29 6.43 17.93
C ILE A 316 10.08 5.98 18.73
N ARG A 317 9.02 6.80 18.72
CA ARG A 317 7.74 6.42 19.32
C ARG A 317 6.97 5.54 18.34
N SER A 318 6.54 4.35 18.76
CA SER A 318 5.64 3.56 17.94
C SER A 318 4.23 4.11 18.06
N ILE A 319 3.80 4.89 17.07
CA ILE A 319 2.45 5.45 17.01
C ILE A 319 1.69 4.72 15.91
N LEU A 320 0.63 4.02 16.28
CA LEU A 320 -0.24 3.36 15.33
C LEU A 320 -1.24 4.36 14.75
N PRO A 321 -1.59 4.26 13.46
CA PRO A 321 -2.72 4.97 12.90
C PRO A 321 -4.00 4.23 13.32
N ASP A 322 -4.42 4.46 14.56
CA ASP A 322 -5.75 4.13 15.07
C ASP A 322 -6.57 5.42 15.27
N SER A 323 -7.88 5.27 15.47
CA SER A 323 -8.81 6.41 15.58
C SER A 323 -8.37 7.42 16.64
N ASN A 324 -7.85 6.94 17.78
CA ASN A 324 -7.41 7.78 18.89
C ASN A 324 -6.15 8.58 18.54
N SER A 325 -5.13 7.91 18.01
CA SER A 325 -3.85 8.54 17.65
C SER A 325 -4.01 9.50 16.48
N VAL A 326 -4.85 9.14 15.49
CA VAL A 326 -5.19 10.00 14.35
C VAL A 326 -5.88 11.27 14.85
N GLY A 327 -6.88 11.15 15.74
CA GLY A 327 -7.57 12.31 16.31
C GLY A 327 -6.64 13.26 17.08
N ILE A 328 -5.78 12.72 17.95
CA ILE A 328 -4.80 13.52 18.72
C ILE A 328 -3.82 14.24 17.79
N ILE A 329 -3.28 13.54 16.80
CA ILE A 329 -2.29 14.11 15.88
C ILE A 329 -2.93 15.12 14.94
N GLN A 330 -4.19 14.93 14.57
CA GLN A 330 -4.94 15.91 13.78
C GLN A 330 -5.16 17.21 14.54
N GLN A 331 -5.44 17.16 15.85
CA GLN A 331 -5.49 18.36 16.69
C GLN A 331 -4.14 19.09 16.69
N TRP A 332 -3.03 18.35 16.77
CA TRP A 332 -1.69 18.94 16.71
C TRP A 332 -1.37 19.50 15.31
N ALA A 333 -1.68 18.78 14.24
CA ALA A 333 -1.47 19.21 12.86
C ALA A 333 -2.24 20.49 12.53
N THR A 334 -3.48 20.61 13.03
CA THR A 334 -4.30 21.83 12.91
C THR A 334 -3.64 23.02 13.62
N LYS A 335 -3.08 22.79 14.81
CA LYS A 335 -2.32 23.81 15.57
C LYS A 335 -1.04 24.27 14.86
N TYR A 336 -0.43 23.41 14.04
CA TYR A 336 0.76 23.72 13.23
C TYR A 336 0.45 24.12 11.77
N HIS A 337 -0.81 24.42 11.47
CA HIS A 337 -1.32 24.85 10.15
C HIS A 337 -0.93 23.89 9.00
N GLU A 338 -1.06 22.58 9.21
CA GLU A 338 -0.81 21.58 8.15
C GLU A 338 -2.04 21.28 7.26
N ASP A 339 -3.23 21.87 7.50
CA ASP A 339 -4.40 21.66 6.63
C ASP A 339 -5.22 22.91 6.31
N ASP A 340 -5.37 23.15 5.00
CA ASP A 340 -6.18 24.18 4.34
C ASP A 340 -7.67 23.80 4.35
N VAL A 341 -8.48 24.66 4.94
CA VAL A 341 -9.94 24.66 4.81
C VAL A 341 -10.31 25.22 3.42
N ASP A 342 -10.04 24.48 2.34
CA ASP A 342 -10.75 24.55 1.02
C ASP A 342 -10.27 23.52 -0.04
N HIS A 343 -9.45 22.52 0.33
CA HIS A 343 -8.74 21.66 -0.64
C HIS A 343 -9.66 20.93 -1.63
N GLU A 344 -10.83 20.45 -1.18
CA GLU A 344 -11.78 19.77 -2.04
C GLU A 344 -12.40 20.69 -3.11
N GLN A 345 -12.83 21.90 -2.72
CA GLN A 345 -13.36 22.90 -3.66
C GLN A 345 -12.30 23.31 -4.68
N TYR A 346 -11.06 23.50 -4.22
CA TYR A 346 -9.93 23.76 -5.09
C TYR A 346 -9.74 22.63 -6.13
N VAL A 347 -9.76 21.37 -5.69
CA VAL A 347 -9.66 20.20 -6.59
C VAL A 347 -10.81 20.18 -7.59
N ILE A 348 -12.05 20.38 -7.15
CA ILE A 348 -13.24 20.41 -8.01
C ILE A 348 -13.10 21.52 -9.06
N ALA A 349 -12.77 22.75 -8.64
CA ALA A 349 -12.59 23.89 -9.54
C ALA A 349 -11.48 23.64 -10.56
N ARG A 350 -10.35 23.06 -10.11
CA ARG A 350 -9.21 22.70 -10.94
C ARG A 350 -9.59 21.65 -11.99
N LEU A 351 -10.27 20.57 -11.60
CA LEU A 351 -10.70 19.51 -12.52
C LEU A 351 -11.75 20.00 -13.51
N ARG A 352 -12.71 20.82 -13.08
CA ARG A 352 -13.68 21.47 -13.98
C ARG A 352 -13.00 22.37 -15.00
N ASN A 353 -12.01 23.16 -14.58
CA ASN A 353 -11.23 24.00 -15.48
C ASN A 353 -10.47 23.16 -16.52
N ILE A 354 -9.82 22.08 -16.08
CA ILE A 354 -9.08 21.19 -16.97
C ILE A 354 -10.00 20.46 -17.94
N LYS A 355 -11.17 19.99 -17.50
CA LYS A 355 -12.22 19.44 -18.36
C LYS A 355 -12.61 20.43 -19.45
N ARG A 356 -12.90 21.69 -19.08
CA ARG A 356 -13.27 22.75 -20.04
C ARG A 356 -12.20 22.95 -21.11
N LEU A 357 -10.94 23.03 -20.69
CA LEU A 357 -9.80 23.16 -21.60
C LEU A 357 -9.62 21.93 -22.49
N ALA A 358 -9.80 20.72 -21.94
CA ALA A 358 -9.70 19.48 -22.70
C ALA A 358 -10.81 19.33 -23.76
N ILE A 359 -12.01 19.82 -23.47
CA ILE A 359 -13.12 19.88 -24.45
C ILE A 359 -12.76 20.83 -25.60
N ARG A 360 -12.22 22.02 -25.29
CA ARG A 360 -11.76 22.97 -26.32
C ARG A 360 -10.66 22.37 -27.18
N ASP A 361 -9.72 21.68 -26.54
CA ASP A 361 -8.58 21.05 -27.21
C ASP A 361 -8.97 19.73 -27.90
N SER A 362 -10.22 19.24 -27.75
CA SER A 362 -10.65 17.92 -28.26
C SER A 362 -10.53 17.78 -29.77
N VAL A 363 -10.45 18.87 -30.52
CA VAL A 363 -10.13 18.87 -31.94
C VAL A 363 -8.75 18.24 -32.21
N TYR A 364 -7.79 18.45 -31.31
CA TYR A 364 -6.40 18.00 -31.38
C TYR A 364 -6.10 16.89 -30.35
N PRO A 365 -6.16 15.59 -30.73
CA PRO A 365 -6.02 14.48 -29.79
C PRO A 365 -4.76 14.53 -28.93
N THR A 366 -3.61 14.89 -29.51
CA THR A 366 -2.33 15.02 -28.79
C THR A 366 -2.38 16.05 -27.67
N ALA A 367 -3.11 17.16 -27.84
CA ALA A 367 -3.26 18.18 -26.82
C ALA A 367 -4.13 17.69 -25.66
N THR A 368 -5.22 16.98 -25.96
CA THR A 368 -6.08 16.33 -24.98
C THR A 368 -5.31 15.30 -24.16
N VAL A 369 -4.55 14.41 -24.81
CA VAL A 369 -3.70 13.40 -24.14
C VAL A 369 -2.69 14.09 -23.23
N ARG A 370 -1.95 15.09 -23.73
CA ARG A 370 -0.95 15.83 -22.93
C ARG A 370 -1.53 16.46 -21.67
N ARG A 371 -2.80 16.88 -21.73
CA ARG A 371 -3.52 17.55 -20.64
C ARG A 371 -4.10 16.56 -19.63
N LEU A 372 -4.67 15.46 -20.10
CA LEU A 372 -5.45 14.53 -19.29
C LEU A 372 -4.67 13.32 -18.79
N ASN A 373 -3.64 12.87 -19.53
CA ASN A 373 -2.96 11.61 -19.21
C ASN A 373 -2.41 11.61 -17.78
N ARG A 374 -1.73 12.69 -17.37
CA ARG A 374 -1.15 12.78 -16.01
C ARG A 374 -2.22 12.78 -14.92
N LEU A 375 -3.37 13.42 -15.15
CA LEU A 375 -4.45 13.47 -14.18
C LEU A 375 -5.14 12.12 -14.03
N CYS A 376 -5.29 11.39 -15.12
CA CYS A 376 -5.85 10.04 -15.11
C CYS A 376 -4.89 9.07 -14.40
N GLU A 377 -3.59 9.14 -14.72
CA GLU A 377 -2.55 8.40 -13.98
C GLU A 377 -2.54 8.71 -12.48
N GLN A 378 -2.90 9.94 -12.10
CA GLN A 378 -2.99 10.39 -10.71
C GLN A 378 -4.34 10.10 -10.05
N HIS A 379 -5.35 9.61 -10.78
CA HIS A 379 -6.73 9.47 -10.26
C HIS A 379 -7.21 10.74 -9.53
N GLY A 380 -6.99 11.91 -10.14
CA GLY A 380 -7.15 13.20 -9.47
C GLY A 380 -8.52 13.45 -8.80
N TRP A 381 -9.57 12.83 -9.33
CA TRP A 381 -10.95 12.95 -8.83
C TRP A 381 -11.20 12.29 -7.48
N ILE A 382 -10.36 11.33 -7.06
CA ILE A 382 -10.57 10.58 -5.80
C ILE A 382 -10.47 11.49 -4.57
N GLN A 383 -9.79 12.63 -4.69
CA GLN A 383 -9.73 13.66 -3.66
C GLN A 383 -11.07 14.37 -3.41
N ILE A 384 -12.11 14.10 -4.21
CA ILE A 384 -13.47 14.65 -4.04
C ILE A 384 -14.29 13.68 -3.21
N ARG A 385 -14.83 14.09 -2.07
CA ARG A 385 -15.66 13.25 -1.19
C ARG A 385 -17.05 13.02 -1.78
N ASN A 386 -17.64 14.05 -2.41
CA ASN A 386 -18.95 13.90 -3.03
C ASN A 386 -18.88 12.94 -4.23
N ARG A 387 -19.47 11.75 -4.06
CA ARG A 387 -19.42 10.66 -5.05
C ARG A 387 -20.06 11.01 -6.39
N SER A 388 -21.17 11.73 -6.39
CA SER A 388 -21.84 12.13 -7.63
C SER A 388 -20.91 13.02 -8.46
N ILE A 389 -20.28 14.00 -7.82
CA ILE A 389 -19.32 14.91 -8.45
C ILE A 389 -18.05 14.14 -8.89
N ARG A 390 -17.51 13.28 -8.03
CA ARG A 390 -16.35 12.42 -8.30
C ARG A 390 -16.58 11.59 -9.56
N THR A 391 -17.68 10.85 -9.61
CA THR A 391 -18.06 9.94 -10.70
C THR A 391 -18.25 10.73 -12.01
N ALA A 392 -19.03 11.81 -11.97
CA ALA A 392 -19.28 12.63 -13.15
C ALA A 392 -17.98 13.23 -13.74
N LEU A 393 -17.05 13.66 -12.89
CA LEU A 393 -15.75 14.18 -13.34
C LEU A 393 -14.83 13.08 -13.85
N ARG A 394 -14.72 11.95 -13.15
CA ARG A 394 -13.96 10.77 -13.59
C ARG A 394 -14.40 10.34 -14.99
N ASP A 395 -15.70 10.11 -15.18
CA ASP A 395 -16.24 9.57 -16.43
C ASP A 395 -16.02 10.57 -17.56
N SER A 396 -16.31 11.85 -17.31
CA SER A 396 -16.05 12.90 -18.30
C SER A 396 -14.60 12.97 -18.74
N LEU A 397 -13.65 12.93 -17.80
CA LEU A 397 -12.21 13.08 -18.09
C LEU A 397 -11.66 11.84 -18.77
N THR A 398 -12.00 10.65 -18.27
CA THR A 398 -11.56 9.37 -18.83
C THR A 398 -12.12 9.14 -20.23
N MET A 399 -13.41 9.42 -20.47
CA MET A 399 -14.01 9.31 -21.80
C MET A 399 -13.37 10.27 -22.82
N LEU A 400 -13.02 11.50 -22.42
CA LEU A 400 -12.30 12.43 -23.30
C LEU A 400 -10.90 11.91 -23.66
N LEU A 401 -10.19 11.33 -22.68
CA LEU A 401 -8.87 10.77 -22.91
C LEU A 401 -8.93 9.50 -23.78
N GLU A 402 -9.89 8.62 -23.51
CA GLU A 402 -10.15 7.39 -24.27
C GLU A 402 -10.43 7.71 -25.75
N ARG A 403 -11.34 8.65 -26.03
CA ARG A 403 -11.63 9.12 -27.40
C ARG A 403 -10.41 9.71 -28.08
N ALA A 404 -9.57 10.44 -27.34
CA ALA A 404 -8.33 11.00 -27.89
C ALA A 404 -7.34 9.89 -28.27
N TYR A 405 -7.21 8.84 -27.45
CA TYR A 405 -6.37 7.68 -27.78
C TYR A 405 -6.91 6.89 -28.99
N ILE A 406 -8.22 6.66 -29.07
CA ILE A 406 -8.84 5.99 -30.23
C ILE A 406 -8.56 6.77 -31.52
N ARG A 407 -8.70 8.10 -31.52
CA ARG A 407 -8.39 8.96 -32.67
C ARG A 407 -6.90 8.99 -33.05
N MET A 408 -6.03 8.53 -32.16
CA MET A 408 -4.60 8.39 -32.39
C MET A 408 -4.20 6.93 -32.71
N GLU A 409 -5.18 6.04 -32.92
CA GLU A 409 -4.96 4.60 -33.15
C GLU A 409 -4.23 3.89 -32.00
N LYS A 410 -4.31 4.47 -30.79
CA LYS A 410 -3.72 3.96 -29.56
C LYS A 410 -4.71 3.13 -28.77
N HIS A 411 -5.11 1.99 -29.34
CA HIS A 411 -6.19 1.16 -28.80
C HIS A 411 -5.85 0.58 -27.43
N ASP A 412 -4.61 0.17 -27.19
CA ASP A 412 -4.17 -0.39 -25.91
C ASP A 412 -4.27 0.64 -24.78
N GLU A 413 -3.87 1.90 -25.03
CA GLU A 413 -3.99 2.98 -24.06
C GLU A 413 -5.44 3.38 -23.80
N ALA A 414 -6.29 3.35 -24.83
CA ALA A 414 -7.72 3.58 -24.68
C ALA A 414 -8.37 2.50 -23.80
N GLU A 415 -8.08 1.24 -24.07
CA GLU A 415 -8.56 0.09 -23.30
C GLU A 415 -8.05 0.13 -21.86
N ARG A 416 -6.80 0.56 -21.63
CA ARG A 416 -6.27 0.77 -20.28
C ARG A 416 -7.06 1.83 -19.51
N VAL A 417 -7.45 2.93 -20.15
CA VAL A 417 -8.27 3.98 -19.52
C VAL A 417 -9.69 3.47 -19.21
N ALA A 418 -10.28 2.67 -20.11
CA ALA A 418 -11.58 2.05 -19.88
C ALA A 418 -11.54 1.06 -18.70
N ARG A 419 -10.58 0.14 -18.68
CA ARG A 419 -10.36 -0.80 -17.57
C ARG A 419 -10.17 -0.10 -16.24
N LEU A 420 -9.41 1.00 -16.21
CA LEU A 420 -9.20 1.79 -14.99
C LEU A 420 -10.54 2.31 -14.42
N ARG A 421 -11.42 2.81 -15.29
CA ARG A 421 -12.76 3.28 -14.89
C ARG A 421 -13.61 2.13 -14.34
N GLU A 422 -13.61 0.98 -15.01
CA GLU A 422 -14.34 -0.22 -14.59
C GLU A 422 -13.81 -0.79 -13.26
N GLY A 423 -12.50 -0.88 -13.10
CA GLY A 423 -11.84 -1.35 -11.88
C GLY A 423 -12.19 -0.48 -10.67
N GLU A 424 -12.23 0.84 -10.85
CA GLU A 424 -12.65 1.77 -9.79
C GLU A 424 -14.14 1.58 -9.43
N GLU A 425 -15.03 1.36 -10.40
CA GLU A 425 -16.43 1.04 -10.11
C GLU A 425 -16.61 -0.29 -9.37
N LEU A 426 -15.84 -1.31 -9.76
CA LEU A 426 -15.92 -2.63 -9.17
C LEU A 426 -15.49 -2.62 -7.71
N ILE A 427 -14.37 -1.95 -7.40
CA ILE A 427 -13.91 -1.68 -6.03
C ILE A 427 -15.05 -1.08 -5.19
N TRP A 428 -15.78 -0.11 -5.73
CA TRP A 428 -16.85 0.54 -4.98
C TRP A 428 -18.08 -0.33 -4.78
N LYS A 429 -18.48 -1.09 -5.80
CA LYS A 429 -19.58 -2.05 -5.66
C LYS A 429 -19.27 -3.10 -4.59
N MET A 430 -18.01 -3.58 -4.53
CA MET A 430 -17.59 -4.53 -3.49
C MET A 430 -17.66 -3.92 -2.09
N ARG A 431 -17.29 -2.65 -1.92
CA ARG A 431 -17.44 -1.96 -0.64
C ARG A 431 -18.91 -1.82 -0.23
N GLU A 432 -19.79 -1.43 -1.15
CA GLU A 432 -21.24 -1.29 -0.89
C GLU A 432 -21.89 -2.61 -0.52
N SER A 433 -21.45 -3.71 -1.12
CA SER A 433 -21.95 -5.05 -0.82
C SER A 433 -21.51 -5.61 0.55
N GLY A 434 -20.73 -4.86 1.34
CA GLY A 434 -20.22 -5.30 2.64
C GLY A 434 -19.08 -6.34 2.56
N LEU A 435 -18.72 -6.81 1.36
CA LEU A 435 -17.63 -7.77 1.13
C LEU A 435 -16.25 -7.26 1.59
N LEU A 436 -16.08 -5.94 1.72
CA LEU A 436 -14.86 -5.27 2.15
C LEU A 436 -15.03 -4.48 3.46
N SER A 437 -16.21 -4.52 4.08
CA SER A 437 -16.41 -3.82 5.35
C SER A 437 -15.80 -4.63 6.48
N LYS A 438 -14.72 -4.13 7.08
CA LYS A 438 -14.46 -4.39 8.49
C LYS A 438 -15.52 -3.65 9.30
N THR A 439 -16.50 -4.36 9.84
CA THR A 439 -17.11 -3.98 11.11
C THR A 439 -16.11 -4.28 12.23
N ARG A 440 -15.11 -3.39 12.34
CA ARG A 440 -14.42 -3.11 13.60
C ARG A 440 -14.40 -1.60 13.73
N GLU A 441 -15.50 -1.07 14.24
CA GLU A 441 -15.41 0.05 15.15
C GLU A 441 -14.85 -0.51 16.46
N ASP A 442 -13.82 0.18 16.95
CA ASP A 442 -13.13 0.08 18.24
C ASP A 442 -12.19 -1.10 18.52
#